data_AF-S7WUQ8-F1
#
_entry.id   AF-S7WUQ8-F1
#
_cell.length_a   1.000
_cell.length_b   1.000
_cell.length_c   1.000
_cell.angle_alpha   90.00
_cell.angle_beta   90.00
_cell.angle_gamma   90.00
#
_symmetry.space_group_name_H-M   'P 1'
#
loop_
_entity.id
_entity.type
_entity.pdbx_description
1 polymer ?
#
loop_
_entity_poly.entity_id
_entity_poly.type
_entity_poly.pdbx_seq_one_letter_code
_entity_poly.pdbx_strand_id
1 'polypeptide(L)'
;MQKQLKDCVSTRLEIYIKDDSDSTQAGLIFFGNYKNIHKAEELLESYIQYGGKCLYVVGATDEIKRLYSGYTTTEINYYDNYDDAYFSIYPNDRVLN
;
A
#
# COMPACT_ATOMS: atom_id res chain seq x y z
N MET A 1 -1.11 8.81 17.45
CA MET A 1 -1.04 8.83 15.97
C MET A 1 -2.37 8.60 15.25
N GLN A 2 -3.35 7.90 15.82
CA GLN A 2 -4.65 7.57 15.17
C GLN A 2 -5.49 8.74 14.62
N LYS A 3 -5.26 9.99 15.06
CA LYS A 3 -6.07 11.15 14.66
C LYS A 3 -5.63 11.80 13.33
N GLN A 4 -4.40 11.56 12.85
CA GLN A 4 -3.90 12.20 11.63
C GLN A 4 -4.28 11.48 10.34
N LEU A 5 -4.67 10.21 10.41
CA LEU A 5 -5.00 9.41 9.22
C LEU A 5 -6.44 9.66 8.71
N LYS A 6 -7.39 9.97 9.60
CA LYS A 6 -8.79 10.26 9.21
C LYS A 6 -8.95 11.56 8.41
N ASP A 7 -8.02 12.50 8.58
CA ASP A 7 -8.07 13.82 7.90
C ASP A 7 -7.08 13.92 6.74
N CYS A 8 -6.31 12.86 6.45
CA CYS A 8 -5.34 12.89 5.37
C CYS A 8 -6.06 12.87 4.02
N VAL A 9 -5.93 13.97 3.26
CA VAL A 9 -6.58 14.13 1.95
C VAL A 9 -5.82 13.39 0.85
N SER A 10 -4.52 13.15 1.04
CA SER A 10 -3.65 12.64 -0.02
C SER A 10 -3.72 11.13 -0.16
N THR A 11 -3.82 10.69 -1.42
CA THR A 11 -3.54 9.32 -1.85
C THR A 11 -2.08 9.27 -2.30
N ARG A 12 -1.30 8.32 -1.77
CA ARG A 12 0.14 8.23 -2.04
C ARG A 12 0.63 6.79 -2.07
N LEU A 13 1.69 6.55 -2.83
CA LEU A 13 2.45 5.31 -2.89
C LEU A 13 3.80 5.55 -2.21
N GLU A 14 4.14 4.70 -1.24
CA GLU A 14 5.44 4.63 -0.59
C GLU A 14 6.10 3.31 -1.01
N ILE A 15 7.35 3.36 -1.49
CA ILE A 15 8.09 2.17 -1.92
C ILE A 15 9.16 1.86 -0.88
N TYR A 16 9.13 0.64 -0.37
CA TYR A 16 10.06 0.12 0.62
C TYR A 16 10.92 -0.97 0.01
N ILE A 17 12.22 -0.90 0.25
CA ILE A 17 13.18 -1.91 -0.16
C ILE A 17 13.59 -2.67 1.11
N LYS A 18 13.34 -3.98 1.15
CA LYS A 18 13.91 -4.84 2.20
C LYS A 18 15.34 -5.21 1.80
N ASP A 19 16.30 -4.91 2.66
CA ASP A 19 17.72 -5.22 2.46
C ASP A 19 18.05 -6.72 2.57
N ASP A 20 17.13 -7.54 3.10
CA ASP A 20 17.38 -8.97 3.30
C ASP A 20 17.19 -9.77 2.00
N SER A 21 18.25 -9.80 1.20
CA SER A 21 18.64 -10.85 0.24
C SER A 21 17.79 -11.12 -1.00
N ASP A 22 16.59 -10.60 -1.12
CA ASP A 22 15.79 -10.72 -2.34
C ASP A 22 15.02 -9.40 -2.50
N SER A 23 15.33 -8.64 -3.55
CA SER A 23 14.90 -7.27 -3.87
C SER A 23 13.38 -7.13 -4.02
N THR A 24 12.64 -7.52 -3.00
CA THR A 24 11.20 -7.55 -2.93
C THR A 24 10.80 -6.16 -2.49
N GLN A 25 10.62 -5.29 -3.48
CA GLN A 25 10.09 -3.95 -3.28
C GLN A 25 8.67 -4.11 -2.75
N ALA A 26 8.45 -3.81 -1.47
CA ALA A 26 7.12 -3.75 -0.89
C ALA A 26 6.57 -2.35 -1.16
N GLY A 27 5.40 -2.25 -1.78
CA GLY A 27 4.70 -0.97 -1.96
C GLY A 27 3.65 -0.79 -0.88
N LEU A 28 3.48 0.41 -0.34
CA LEU A 28 2.34 0.77 0.49
C LEU A 28 1.56 1.88 -0.19
N ILE A 29 0.32 1.60 -0.59
CA ILE A 29 -0.60 2.63 -1.07
C ILE A 29 -1.54 3.01 0.06
N PHE A 30 -1.52 4.29 0.41
CA PHE A 30 -2.47 4.87 1.35
C PHE A 30 -3.51 5.68 0.57
N PHE A 31 -4.78 5.30 0.70
CA PHE A 31 -5.91 6.08 0.21
C PHE A 31 -6.51 6.90 1.34
N GLY A 32 -6.23 8.21 1.32
CA GLY A 32 -6.85 9.19 2.20
C GLY A 32 -8.33 9.44 1.86
N ASN A 33 -8.82 10.64 2.17
CA ASN A 33 -10.20 11.03 1.87
C ASN A 33 -10.49 11.14 0.36
N TYR A 34 -9.47 11.36 -0.47
CA TYR A 34 -9.62 11.41 -1.92
C TYR A 34 -9.35 10.06 -2.59
N LYS A 35 -10.41 9.25 -2.71
CA LYS A 35 -10.36 7.87 -3.25
C LYS A 35 -10.75 7.85 -4.72
N ASN A 36 -9.85 8.32 -5.57
CA ASN A 36 -10.05 8.38 -7.02
C ASN A 36 -9.52 7.10 -7.70
N ILE A 37 -10.38 6.43 -8.48
CA ILE A 37 -10.06 5.18 -9.20
C ILE A 37 -8.94 5.38 -10.22
N HIS A 38 -8.97 6.47 -10.98
CA HIS A 38 -7.94 6.76 -11.98
C HIS A 38 -6.57 6.94 -11.32
N LYS A 39 -6.53 7.59 -10.14
CA LYS A 39 -5.29 7.68 -9.37
C LYS A 39 -4.86 6.33 -8.81
N ALA A 40 -5.80 5.48 -8.41
CA ALA A 40 -5.51 4.12 -7.94
C ALA A 40 -4.88 3.27 -9.05
N GLU A 41 -5.41 3.38 -10.27
CA GLU A 41 -4.88 2.72 -11.47
C GLU A 41 -3.46 3.21 -11.79
N GLU A 42 -3.25 4.53 -11.87
CA GLU A 42 -1.94 5.14 -12.14
C GLU A 42 -0.86 4.68 -11.14
N LEU A 43 -1.21 4.62 -9.85
CA LEU A 43 -0.27 4.17 -8.80
C LEU A 43 0.03 2.68 -8.89
N LEU A 44 -0.97 1.86 -9.22
CA LEU A 44 -0.76 0.41 -9.38
C LEU A 44 0.12 0.12 -10.60
N GLU A 45 -0.16 0.74 -11.74
CA GLU A 45 0.64 0.58 -12.96
C GLU A 45 2.08 1.00 -12.73
N SER A 46 2.28 2.16 -12.08
CA SER A 46 3.63 2.62 -11.70
C SER A 46 4.33 1.56 -10.85
N TYR A 47 3.67 1.06 -9.80
CA TYR A 47 4.25 0.06 -8.91
C TYR A 47 4.63 -1.24 -9.62
N ILE A 48 3.77 -1.73 -10.53
CA ILE A 48 4.05 -2.92 -11.33
C ILE A 48 5.23 -2.68 -12.29
N GLN A 49 5.31 -1.51 -12.94
CA GLN A 49 6.41 -1.14 -13.83
C GLN A 49 7.76 -1.08 -13.10
N TYR A 50 7.77 -0.69 -11.82
CA TYR A 50 8.97 -0.73 -10.98
C TYR A 50 9.40 -2.15 -10.55
N GLY A 51 8.62 -3.18 -10.89
CA GLY A 51 8.90 -4.57 -10.50
C GLY A 51 8.35 -4.93 -9.12
N GLY A 52 7.34 -4.20 -8.66
CA GLY A 52 6.70 -4.42 -7.37
C GLY A 52 6.04 -5.78 -7.24
N LYS A 53 6.45 -6.56 -6.24
CA LYS A 53 5.95 -7.93 -6.00
C LYS A 53 4.86 -8.01 -4.93
N CYS A 54 4.87 -7.11 -3.95
CA CYS A 54 3.97 -7.17 -2.79
C CYS A 54 3.46 -5.77 -2.40
N LEU A 55 2.17 -5.53 -2.58
CA LEU A 55 1.50 -4.25 -2.38
C LEU A 55 0.59 -4.30 -1.15
N TYR A 56 0.76 -3.35 -0.25
CA TYR A 56 0.00 -3.17 0.98
C TYR A 56 -0.92 -1.97 0.79
N VAL A 57 -2.23 -2.18 0.79
CA VAL A 57 -3.21 -1.16 0.43
C VAL A 57 -4.07 -0.80 1.62
N VAL A 58 -4.03 0.48 2.01
CA VAL A 58 -4.76 1.02 3.17
C VAL A 58 -5.91 1.89 2.69
N GLY A 59 -7.10 1.65 3.22
CA GLY A 59 -8.25 2.53 3.00
C GLY A 59 -8.90 2.44 1.61
N ALA A 60 -8.58 1.41 0.82
CA ALA A 60 -9.21 1.18 -0.49
C ALA A 60 -10.73 0.95 -0.38
N THR A 61 -11.48 1.51 -1.32
CA THR A 61 -12.91 1.21 -1.52
C THR A 61 -13.08 -0.16 -2.19
N ASP A 62 -14.29 -0.71 -2.15
CA ASP A 62 -14.60 -1.98 -2.84
C ASP A 62 -14.40 -1.90 -4.35
N GLU A 63 -14.51 -0.70 -4.92
CA GLU A 63 -14.27 -0.45 -6.34
C GLU A 63 -12.78 -0.53 -6.68
N ILE A 64 -11.92 0.08 -5.84
CA ILE A 64 -10.46 -0.03 -5.99
C ILE A 64 -10.00 -1.48 -5.78
N LYS A 65 -10.57 -2.20 -4.80
CA LYS A 65 -10.28 -3.62 -4.59
C LYS A 65 -10.62 -4.46 -5.82
N ARG A 66 -11.75 -4.18 -6.47
CA ARG A 66 -12.15 -4.84 -7.72
C ARG A 66 -11.21 -4.53 -8.87
N LEU A 67 -10.81 -3.25 -9.05
CA LEU A 67 -9.80 -2.86 -10.03
C LEU A 67 -8.52 -3.67 -9.84
N TYR A 68 -8.02 -3.73 -8.60
CA TYR A 68 -6.75 -4.37 -8.27
C TYR A 68 -6.82 -5.90 -8.41
N SER A 69 -7.98 -6.52 -8.19
CA SER A 69 -8.17 -7.97 -8.35
C SER A 69 -7.93 -8.49 -9.78
N GLY A 70 -7.94 -7.60 -10.79
CA GLY A 70 -7.58 -7.95 -12.17
C GLY A 70 -6.08 -8.18 -12.39
N TYR A 71 -5.23 -7.78 -11.44
CA TYR A 71 -3.77 -7.84 -11.56
C TYR A 71 -3.23 -9.01 -10.72
N THR A 72 -2.66 -10.01 -11.39
CA THR A 72 -2.22 -11.27 -10.75
C THR A 72 -0.71 -11.36 -10.54
N THR A 73 0.06 -10.42 -11.09
CA THR A 73 1.53 -10.40 -11.02
C THR A 73 2.06 -9.89 -9.68
N THR A 74 1.21 -9.28 -8.88
CA THR A 74 1.55 -8.62 -7.63
C THR A 74 0.66 -9.17 -6.53
N GLU A 75 1.26 -9.60 -5.42
CA GLU A 75 0.51 -9.95 -4.22
C GLU A 75 -0.06 -8.68 -3.59
N ILE A 76 -1.37 -8.62 -3.35
CA ILE A 76 -2.03 -7.42 -2.82
C ILE A 76 -2.70 -7.75 -1.48
N ASN A 77 -2.27 -7.05 -0.43
CA ASN A 77 -2.73 -7.21 0.94
C ASN A 77 -3.48 -5.94 1.38
N TYR A 78 -4.70 -6.08 1.89
CA TYR A 78 -5.54 -4.94 2.28
C TYR A 78 -5.58 -4.75 3.80
N TYR A 79 -5.52 -3.49 4.23
CA TYR A 79 -5.49 -3.11 5.65
C TYR A 79 -6.45 -1.96 5.95
N ASP A 80 -6.94 -1.94 7.20
CA ASP A 80 -7.85 -0.90 7.68
C ASP A 80 -7.11 0.38 8.11
N ASN A 81 -5.84 0.26 8.53
CA ASN A 81 -5.03 1.38 8.98
C ASN A 81 -3.56 1.25 8.51
N TYR A 82 -2.84 2.38 8.58
CA TYR A 82 -1.47 2.49 8.11
C TYR A 82 -0.48 1.70 8.98
N ASP A 83 -0.65 1.74 10.30
CA ASP A 83 0.29 1.09 11.24
C ASP A 83 0.33 -0.43 11.01
N ASP A 84 -0.82 -1.08 10.84
CA ASP A 84 -0.89 -2.51 10.55
C ASP A 84 -0.25 -2.86 9.19
N ALA A 85 -0.49 -2.05 8.16
CA ALA A 85 0.16 -2.25 6.86
C ALA A 85 1.69 -2.08 6.95
N TYR A 86 2.14 -1.04 7.66
CA TYR A 86 3.56 -0.75 7.85
C TYR A 86 4.26 -1.87 8.64
N PHE A 87 3.67 -2.33 9.75
CA PHE A 87 4.25 -3.40 10.56
C PHE A 87 4.20 -4.77 9.88
N SER A 88 3.30 -5.00 8.91
CA SER A 88 3.41 -6.19 8.05
C SER A 88 4.64 -6.14 7.14
N ILE A 89 5.05 -4.94 6.71
CA ILE A 89 6.30 -4.75 5.97
C ILE A 89 7.48 -4.88 6.95
N TYR A 90 7.47 -4.18 8.09
CA TYR A 90 8.54 -4.15 9.08
C TYR A 90 8.07 -4.68 10.45
N PRO A 91 7.93 -6.01 10.63
CA PRO A 91 7.38 -6.58 11.87
C PRO A 91 8.26 -6.33 13.10
N ASN A 92 9.57 -6.15 12.92
CA ASN A 92 10.51 -5.88 14.00
C ASN A 92 10.34 -4.46 14.60
N ASP A 93 9.81 -3.52 13.83
CA ASP A 93 9.60 -2.13 14.28
C ASP A 93 8.45 -2.03 15.30
N ARG A 94 7.58 -3.04 15.35
CA ARG A 94 6.48 -3.14 16.32
C ARG A 94 6.98 -3.39 17.75
N VAL A 95 8.16 -3.99 17.91
CA VAL A 95 8.73 -4.40 19.20
C VAL A 95 9.45 -3.23 19.90
N LEU A 96 9.73 -2.15 19.16
CA LEU A 96 10.52 -1.00 19.62
C LEU A 96 9.67 0.19 20.12
N ASN A 97 8.34 0.09 20.10
CA ASN A 97 7.38 1.07 20.63
C ASN A 97 6.55 0.48 21.78
#